data_AF-A0A1F7QKM5-F1
#
_entry.id   AF-A0A1F7QKM5-F1
#
_cell.length_a   1.000
_cell.length_b   1.000
_cell.length_c   1.000
_cell.angle_alpha   90.00
_cell.angle_beta   90.00
_cell.angle_gamma   90.00
#
_symmetry.space_group_name_H-M   'P 1'
#
loop_
_entity.id
_entity.type
_entity.pdbx_description
1 polymer ?
#
loop_
_entity_poly.entity_id
_entity_poly.type
_entity_poly.pdbx_seq_one_letter_code
_entity_poly.pdbx_strand_id
1 'polypeptide(L)'
;MFSGGSYHEVERWLHTFLTSHAKRVSPRVEVLLDAGEARAETSYGARLRLGERTTDALELDYREVARNRGSLAWCAALAGRVAGLARELVAARGGADARAR
;
A
#
# COMPACT_ATOMS: atom_id res chain seq x y z
N MET A 1 20.10 4.60 -19.86
CA MET A 1 18.68 5.01 -20.04
C MET A 1 17.88 4.25 -18.99
N PHE A 2 17.43 4.91 -17.93
CA PHE A 2 16.67 4.26 -16.85
C PHE A 2 15.27 3.92 -17.37
N SER A 3 14.92 2.63 -17.51
CA SER A 3 13.56 2.18 -17.87
C SER A 3 12.58 2.24 -16.67
N GLY A 4 12.99 2.97 -15.63
CA GLY A 4 12.36 3.06 -14.32
C GLY A 4 11.11 3.93 -14.26
N GLY A 5 10.65 4.52 -15.37
CA GLY A 5 9.47 5.39 -15.40
C GLY A 5 9.68 6.68 -14.60
N SER A 6 8.87 7.69 -14.87
CA SER A 6 8.77 8.90 -14.05
C SER A 6 8.19 8.59 -12.68
N TYR A 7 8.43 9.47 -11.71
CA TYR A 7 7.88 9.35 -10.36
C TYR A 7 6.37 9.08 -10.36
N HIS A 8 5.60 9.77 -11.21
CA HIS A 8 4.15 9.57 -11.32
C HIS A 8 3.74 8.26 -12.00
N GLU A 9 4.54 7.74 -12.94
CA GLU A 9 4.28 6.41 -13.51
C GLU A 9 4.49 5.31 -12.47
N VAL A 10 5.55 5.45 -11.67
CA VAL A 10 5.85 4.53 -10.56
C VAL A 10 4.79 4.62 -9.47
N GLU A 11 4.34 5.83 -9.16
CA GLU A 11 3.24 6.11 -8.23
C GLU A 11 1.95 5.42 -8.67
N ARG A 12 1.56 5.58 -9.94
CA ARG A 12 0.34 4.96 -10.49
C ARG A 12 0.41 3.45 -10.47
N TRP A 13 1.57 2.89 -10.83
CA TRP A 13 1.81 1.46 -10.74
C TRP A 13 1.68 0.97 -9.30
N LEU A 14 2.35 1.66 -8.37
CA LEU A 14 2.36 1.30 -6.96
C LEU A 14 0.95 1.35 -6.37
N HIS A 15 0.20 2.42 -6.61
CA HIS A 15 -1.19 2.54 -6.18
C HIS A 15 -2.06 1.38 -6.68
N THR A 16 -1.93 1.01 -7.96
CA THR A 16 -2.66 -0.11 -8.56
C THR A 16 -2.27 -1.45 -7.93
N PHE A 17 -0.97 -1.65 -7.70
CA PHE A 17 -0.42 -2.86 -7.08
C PHE A 17 -0.96 -3.02 -5.66
N LEU A 18 -0.77 -2.02 -4.81
CA LEU A 18 -1.22 -2.02 -3.42
C LEU A 18 -2.74 -2.24 -3.33
N THR A 19 -3.52 -1.53 -4.16
CA THR A 19 -4.98 -1.65 -4.18
C THR A 19 -5.42 -3.05 -4.53
N SER A 20 -4.84 -3.64 -5.58
CA SER A 20 -5.17 -4.98 -6.03
C SER A 20 -4.90 -6.03 -4.96
N HIS A 21 -3.79 -5.91 -4.24
CA HIS A 21 -3.42 -6.85 -3.19
C HIS A 21 -4.21 -6.65 -1.88
N ALA A 22 -4.53 -5.42 -1.51
CA ALA A 22 -5.40 -5.13 -0.37
C ALA A 22 -6.83 -5.66 -0.62
N LYS A 23 -7.38 -5.46 -1.83
CA LYS A 23 -8.75 -5.89 -2.18
C LYS A 23 -8.93 -7.41 -2.20
N ARG A 24 -7.87 -8.18 -2.41
CA ARG A 24 -7.89 -9.65 -2.27
C ARG A 24 -8.17 -10.10 -0.83
N VAL A 25 -7.83 -9.29 0.16
CA VAL A 25 -8.14 -9.56 1.57
C VAL A 25 -9.57 -9.12 1.90
N SER A 26 -9.93 -7.89 1.51
CA SER A 26 -11.30 -7.40 1.64
C SER A 26 -11.57 -6.31 0.61
N PRO A 27 -12.69 -6.38 -0.14
CA PRO A 27 -13.02 -5.39 -1.17
C PRO A 27 -13.27 -3.98 -0.60
N ARG A 28 -13.56 -3.89 0.70
CA ARG A 28 -13.81 -2.64 1.44
C ARG A 28 -12.54 -1.93 1.89
N VAL A 29 -11.38 -2.57 1.79
CA VAL A 29 -10.11 -1.91 2.11
C VAL A 29 -9.74 -0.97 0.97
N GLU A 30 -9.34 0.23 1.35
CA GLU A 30 -8.88 1.30 0.47
C GLU A 30 -7.40 1.55 0.69
N VAL A 31 -6.70 1.98 -0.36
CA VAL A 31 -5.31 2.41 -0.29
C VAL A 31 -5.30 3.93 -0.44
N LEU A 32 -4.66 4.59 0.50
CA LEU A 32 -4.37 6.02 0.44
C LEU A 32 -2.88 6.15 0.13
N LEU A 33 -2.54 6.68 -1.03
CA LEU A 33 -1.17 7.02 -1.38
C LEU A 33 -0.99 8.52 -1.17
N ASP A 34 -0.15 8.89 -0.21
CA ASP A 34 0.25 10.26 0.06
C ASP A 34 1.63 10.49 -0.55
N ALA A 35 1.61 11.20 -1.67
CA ALA A 35 2.77 11.73 -2.38
C ALA A 35 2.83 13.26 -2.24
N GLY A 36 2.48 13.81 -1.05
CA GLY A 36 2.55 15.24 -0.79
C GLY A 36 3.91 15.86 -1.15
N GLU A 37 3.92 17.16 -1.44
CA GLU A 37 5.08 17.89 -2.00
C GLU A 37 6.40 17.65 -1.25
N ALA A 38 6.34 17.45 0.08
CA ALA A 38 7.52 17.16 0.91
C ALA A 38 8.21 15.82 0.60
N ARG A 39 7.53 14.88 -0.09
CA ARG A 39 8.03 13.55 -0.45
C ARG A 39 8.26 13.38 -1.94
N ALA A 40 7.91 14.38 -2.75
CA ALA A 40 8.02 14.33 -4.20
C ALA A 40 9.42 13.86 -4.63
N GLU A 41 9.46 12.91 -5.57
CA GLU A 41 10.68 12.32 -6.13
C GLU A 41 11.59 11.53 -5.17
N THR A 42 11.19 11.35 -3.90
CA THR A 42 11.99 10.62 -2.91
C THR A 42 11.28 9.37 -2.38
N SER A 43 10.00 9.48 -2.00
CA SER A 43 9.30 8.38 -1.33
C SER A 43 7.79 8.47 -1.49
N TYR A 44 7.11 7.35 -1.26
CA TYR A 44 5.66 7.25 -1.21
C TYR A 44 5.23 6.89 0.22
N GLY A 45 4.23 7.58 0.76
CA GLY A 45 3.55 7.18 1.98
C GLY A 45 2.27 6.43 1.65
N ALA A 46 2.22 5.11 1.87
CA ALA A 46 0.99 4.34 1.67
C ALA A 46 0.30 4.06 3.00
N ARG A 47 -1.04 4.14 3.04
CA ARG A 47 -1.85 3.71 4.18
C ARG A 47 -3.00 2.84 3.71
N LEU A 48 -3.43 1.90 4.54
CA LEU A 48 -4.66 1.15 4.31
C LEU A 48 -5.77 1.73 5.17
N ARG A 49 -6.97 1.88 4.61
CA ARG A 49 -8.17 2.38 5.29
C ARG A 49 -9.32 1.38 5.21
N LEU A 50 -10.08 1.27 6.30
CA LEU A 50 -11.32 0.51 6.38
C LEU A 50 -12.31 1.26 7.28
N GLY A 51 -13.25 1.97 6.66
CA GLY A 51 -14.09 2.94 7.37
C GLY A 51 -13.24 4.03 8.02
N GLU A 52 -13.47 4.32 9.30
CA GLU A 52 -12.73 5.34 10.07
C GLU A 52 -11.32 4.90 10.50
N ARG A 53 -10.91 3.66 10.21
CA ARG A 53 -9.63 3.11 10.66
C ARG A 53 -8.59 3.19 9.57
N THR A 54 -7.40 3.64 9.94
CA THR A 54 -6.26 3.75 9.03
C THR A 54 -5.04 3.12 9.67
N THR A 55 -4.20 2.45 8.89
CA THR A 55 -2.90 1.93 9.35
C THR A 55 -1.90 3.07 9.50
N ASP A 56 -0.78 2.77 10.16
CA ASP A 56 0.42 3.59 10.05
C ASP A 56 0.89 3.69 8.59
N ALA A 57 1.69 4.71 8.31
CA ALA A 57 2.26 4.94 7.00
C ALA A 57 3.32 3.88 6.67
N LEU A 58 3.09 3.17 5.58
CA LEU A 58 4.08 2.36 4.89
C LEU A 58 4.90 3.28 3.99
N GLU A 59 6.11 3.64 4.44
CA GLU A 59 7.05 4.40 3.61
C GLU A 59 7.77 3.47 2.62
N LEU A 60 7.83 3.92 1.37
CA LEU A 60 8.42 3.21 0.24
C LEU A 60 9.32 4.16 -0.55
N ASP A 61 10.61 3.87 -0.64
CA ASP A 61 11.57 4.68 -1.39
C ASP A 61 11.29 4.60 -2.90
N TYR A 62 11.27 5.76 -3.57
CA TYR A 62 10.98 5.84 -5.00
C TYR A 62 11.97 5.00 -5.82
N ARG A 63 13.27 5.11 -5.55
CA ARG A 63 14.31 4.42 -6.34
C ARG A 63 14.26 2.91 -6.13
N GLU A 64 13.93 2.46 -4.92
CA GLU A 64 13.72 1.05 -4.62
C GLU A 64 12.52 0.50 -5.39
N VAL A 65 11.37 1.18 -5.35
CA VAL A 65 10.16 0.75 -6.06
C VAL A 65 10.40 0.75 -7.58
N ALA A 66 11.00 1.82 -8.11
CA ALA A 66 11.29 1.95 -9.54
C ALA A 66 12.22 0.82 -10.03
N ARG A 67 13.20 0.42 -9.23
CA ARG A 67 14.15 -0.66 -9.56
C ARG A 67 13.52 -2.04 -9.45
N ASN A 68 12.66 -2.27 -8.46
CA ASN A 68 12.20 -3.60 -8.09
C ASN A 68 10.81 -3.97 -8.59
N ARG A 69 10.03 -3.06 -9.20
CA ARG A 69 8.68 -3.36 -9.68
C ARG A 69 8.57 -4.51 -10.71
N GLY A 70 9.69 -4.90 -11.35
CA GLY A 70 9.78 -6.07 -12.22
C GLY A 70 10.26 -7.35 -11.53
N SER A 71 10.70 -7.26 -10.27
CA SER A 71 11.19 -8.39 -9.47
C SER A 71 10.04 -9.13 -8.81
N LEU A 72 9.81 -10.38 -9.22
CA LEU A 72 8.75 -11.22 -8.66
C LEU A 72 8.92 -11.44 -7.16
N ALA A 73 10.14 -11.65 -6.69
CA ALA A 73 10.44 -11.87 -5.27
C ALA A 73 10.11 -10.63 -4.43
N TRP A 74 10.51 -9.44 -4.91
CA TRP A 74 10.22 -8.18 -4.22
C TRP A 74 8.72 -7.88 -4.23
N CYS A 75 8.04 -8.08 -5.37
CA CYS A 75 6.59 -7.94 -5.46
C CYS A 75 5.86 -8.90 -4.52
N ALA A 76 6.30 -10.16 -4.41
CA ALA A 76 5.70 -11.12 -3.47
C ALA A 76 5.86 -10.69 -2.01
N ALA A 77 7.02 -10.16 -1.63
CA ALA A 77 7.26 -9.63 -0.28
C ALA A 77 6.36 -8.42 0.02
N LEU A 78 6.28 -7.46 -0.90
CA LEU A 78 5.40 -6.29 -0.74
C LEU A 78 3.92 -6.71 -0.68
N ALA A 79 3.49 -7.63 -1.54
CA ALA A 79 2.14 -8.20 -1.51
C ALA A 79 1.82 -8.86 -0.16
N GLY A 80 2.77 -9.62 0.39
CA GLY A 80 2.64 -10.24 1.71
C GLY A 80 2.47 -9.21 2.82
N ARG A 81 3.28 -8.14 2.80
CA ARG A 81 3.20 -7.04 3.77
C ARG A 81 1.84 -6.33 3.72
N VAL A 82 1.37 -5.98 2.52
CA VAL A 82 0.05 -5.34 2.32
C VAL A 82 -1.08 -6.23 2.77
N ALA A 83 -1.01 -7.53 2.44
CA ALA A 83 -2.03 -8.48 2.88
C ALA A 83 -2.03 -8.66 4.41
N GLY A 84 -0.87 -8.64 5.07
CA GLY A 84 -0.75 -8.63 6.53
C GLY A 84 -1.47 -7.46 7.15
N LEU A 85 -1.11 -6.23 6.73
CA LEU A 85 -1.74 -4.99 7.21
C LEU A 85 -3.26 -4.98 6.97
N ALA A 86 -3.72 -5.45 5.80
CA ALA A 86 -5.14 -5.53 5.49
C ALA A 86 -5.87 -6.52 6.41
N ARG A 87 -5.26 -7.67 6.72
CA ARG A 87 -5.84 -8.66 7.64
C ARG A 87 -5.93 -8.13 9.06
N GLU A 88 -4.88 -7.46 9.55
CA GLU A 88 -4.88 -6.81 10.87
C GLU A 88 -6.00 -5.77 10.96
N LEU A 89 -6.15 -4.94 9.93
CA LEU A 89 -7.19 -3.92 9.86
C LEU A 89 -8.61 -4.52 9.89
N VAL A 90 -8.83 -5.62 9.15
CA VAL A 90 -10.11 -6.35 9.13
C VAL A 90 -10.38 -7.05 10.47
N ALA A 91 -9.39 -7.72 11.05
CA ALA A 91 -9.52 -8.40 12.34
C ALA A 91 -9.84 -7.43 13.46
N ALA A 92 -9.19 -6.25 13.46
CA ALA A 92 -9.45 -5.20 14.44
C ALA A 92 -10.90 -4.68 14.34
N ARG A 93 -11.51 -4.65 13.15
CA ARG A 93 -12.92 -4.28 12.98
C ARG A 93 -13.85 -5.33 13.61
N GLY A 94 -13.61 -6.61 13.34
CA GLY A 94 -14.41 -7.71 13.89
C GLY A 94 -14.43 -7.74 15.43
N GLY A 95 -13.28 -7.47 16.07
CA GLY A 95 -13.21 -7.38 17.54
C GLY A 95 -13.97 -6.20 18.13
N ALA A 96 -14.06 -5.08 17.41
CA ALA A 96 -14.83 -3.92 17.87
C ALA A 96 -16.34 -4.10 17.67
N ASP A 97 -16.76 -4.69 16.54
CA ASP A 97 -18.17 -5.02 16.31
C ASP A 97 -18.66 -6.10 17.30
N ALA A 98 -17.80 -7.03 17.74
CA ALA A 98 -18.12 -8.05 18.75
C ALA A 98 -18.26 -7.47 20.17
N ARG A 99 -17.55 -6.39 20.51
CA ARG A 99 -17.63 -5.73 21.83
C ARG A 99 -18.80 -4.75 21.95
N ALA A 100 -19.40 -4.36 20.82
CA ALA A 100 -20.53 -3.45 20.77
C ALA A 100 -21.91 -4.15 20.83
N ARG A 101 -21.95 -5.48 20.94
CA ARG A 101 -23.16 -6.30 21.16
C ARG A 101 -23.21 -6.80 22.59
#